data_AF-A0A9D5UX36-F1
#
_entry.id   AF-A0A9D5UX36-F1
#
_cell.length_a   1.000
_cell.length_b   1.000
_cell.length_c   1.000
_cell.angle_alpha   90.00
_cell.angle_beta   90.00
_cell.angle_gamma   90.00
#
_symmetry.space_group_name_H-M   'P 1'
#
loop_
_entity.id
_entity.type
_entity.pdbx_description
1 polymer ?
#
loop_
_entity_poly.entity_id
_entity_poly.type
_entity_poly.pdbx_seq_one_letter_code
_entity_poly.pdbx_strand_id
1 'polypeptide(L)'
;MSVSINDLRSEFQQLLDRAHHEASHRTAASKCYYFIYHSCKSMWPSVAASGTHGMHRAFYKGLQGAQGLEKIGSKLEKLHNLRVTADYHLDRSFFPAQLKRAQELAESIVVDIQNIGTKDEI
;
A
#
# COMPACT_ATOMS: atom_id res chain seq x y z
N MET A 1 -9.73 -8.87 9.87
CA MET A 1 -8.48 -9.66 9.72
C MET A 1 -7.32 -8.71 9.96
N SER A 2 -6.53 -8.91 11.02
CA SER A 2 -5.28 -8.17 11.21
C SER A 2 -4.26 -8.73 10.21
N VAL A 3 -3.68 -7.86 9.38
CA VAL A 3 -2.58 -8.24 8.50
C VAL A 3 -1.31 -8.31 9.31
N SER A 4 -0.69 -9.48 9.39
CA SER A 4 0.64 -9.62 9.99
C SER A 4 1.70 -9.09 9.04
N ILE A 5 2.66 -8.33 9.57
CA ILE A 5 3.85 -7.88 8.80
C ILE A 5 4.63 -9.07 8.21
N ASN A 6 4.57 -10.22 8.88
CA ASN A 6 5.22 -11.45 8.44
C ASN A 6 4.52 -12.06 7.23
N ASP A 7 3.19 -12.00 7.18
CA ASP A 7 2.40 -12.50 6.03
C ASP A 7 2.67 -11.63 4.79
N LEU A 8 2.64 -10.30 4.98
CA LEU A 8 3.00 -9.35 3.94
C LEU A 8 4.41 -9.63 3.41
N ARG A 9 5.40 -9.72 4.30
CA ARG A 9 6.80 -9.96 3.91
C ARG A 9 6.98 -11.29 3.17
N SER A 10 6.33 -12.35 3.64
CA SER A 10 6.38 -13.67 3.00
C SER A 10 5.81 -13.62 1.58
N GLU A 11 4.64 -13.00 1.40
CA GLU A 11 4.02 -12.84 0.08
C GLU A 11 4.90 -12.00 -0.86
N PHE A 12 5.48 -10.89 -0.35
CA PHE A 12 6.40 -10.06 -1.13
C PHE A 12 7.69 -10.77 -1.50
N GLN A 13 8.26 -11.54 -0.60
CA GLN A 13 9.47 -12.31 -0.86
C GLN A 13 9.21 -13.36 -1.95
N GLN A 14 8.09 -14.09 -1.87
CA GLN A 14 7.70 -15.04 -2.92
C GLN A 14 7.47 -14.36 -4.28
N LEU A 15 6.92 -13.15 -4.28
CA LEU A 15 6.75 -12.36 -5.50
C LEU A 15 8.10 -11.91 -6.08
N LEU A 16 9.03 -11.46 -5.25
CA LEU A 16 10.39 -11.08 -5.65
C LEU A 16 11.16 -12.26 -6.22
N ASP A 17 11.11 -13.41 -5.55
CA ASP A 17 11.82 -14.62 -5.95
C ASP A 17 11.33 -15.15 -7.30
N ARG A 18 10.06 -14.90 -7.65
CA ARG A 18 9.46 -15.27 -8.95
C ARG A 18 9.55 -14.16 -9.99
N ALA A 19 9.96 -12.95 -9.60
CA ALA A 19 10.00 -11.81 -10.50
C ALA A 19 11.32 -11.70 -11.22
N HIS A 20 11.53 -12.62 -12.17
CA HIS A 20 12.70 -12.61 -13.04
C HIS A 20 12.58 -11.60 -14.20
N HIS A 21 11.37 -11.09 -14.47
CA HIS A 21 11.06 -10.22 -15.60
C HIS A 21 10.22 -9.02 -15.16
N GLU A 22 10.33 -7.91 -15.89
CA GLU A 22 9.65 -6.65 -15.57
C GLU A 22 8.13 -6.79 -15.37
N ALA A 23 7.47 -7.61 -16.19
CA ALA A 23 6.03 -7.87 -16.06
C ALA A 23 5.65 -8.41 -14.67
N SER A 24 6.50 -9.25 -14.10
CA SER A 24 6.33 -9.78 -12.74
C SER A 24 6.55 -8.69 -11.70
N HIS A 25 7.52 -7.79 -11.88
CA HIS A 25 7.74 -6.66 -10.97
C HIS A 25 6.52 -5.73 -10.91
N ARG A 26 5.95 -5.42 -12.07
CA ARG A 26 4.74 -4.59 -12.19
C ARG A 26 3.56 -5.24 -11.49
N THR A 27 3.33 -6.53 -11.77
CA THR A 27 2.25 -7.31 -11.17
C THR A 27 2.37 -7.34 -9.64
N ALA A 28 3.58 -7.57 -9.13
CA ALA A 28 3.85 -7.59 -7.70
C ALA A 28 3.60 -6.21 -7.05
N ALA A 29 4.05 -5.13 -7.67
CA ALA A 29 3.80 -3.76 -7.17
C ALA A 29 2.30 -3.42 -7.15
N SER A 30 1.54 -3.86 -8.15
CA SER A 30 0.10 -3.67 -8.21
C SER A 30 -0.63 -4.43 -7.09
N LYS A 31 -0.30 -5.71 -6.91
CA LYS A 31 -0.84 -6.53 -5.80
C LYS A 31 -0.52 -5.93 -4.42
N CYS A 32 0.71 -5.45 -4.24
CA CYS A 32 1.15 -4.72 -3.03
C CYS A 32 0.22 -3.58 -2.67
N TYR A 33 -0.02 -2.72 -3.65
CA TYR A 33 -0.87 -1.58 -3.46
C TYR A 33 -2.30 -2.00 -3.08
N TYR A 34 -2.91 -2.92 -3.82
CA TYR A 34 -4.28 -3.34 -3.55
C TYR A 34 -4.43 -3.98 -2.17
N PHE A 35 -3.49 -4.85 -1.79
CA PHE A 35 -3.51 -5.48 -0.48
C PHE A 35 -3.48 -4.46 0.66
N ILE A 36 -2.54 -3.50 0.61
CA ILE A 36 -2.44 -2.44 1.62
C ILE A 36 -3.64 -1.51 1.57
N TYR A 37 -4.12 -1.15 0.38
CA TYR A 37 -5.28 -0.29 0.19
C TYR A 37 -6.53 -0.90 0.83
N HIS A 38 -6.83 -2.18 0.55
CA HIS A 38 -7.98 -2.86 1.13
C HIS A 38 -7.84 -3.04 2.64
N SER A 39 -6.62 -3.28 3.13
CA SER A 39 -6.34 -3.34 4.57
C SER A 39 -6.66 -2.01 5.26
N CYS A 40 -6.12 -0.91 4.74
CA CYS A 40 -6.40 0.44 5.26
C CYS A 40 -7.90 0.77 5.15
N LYS A 41 -8.53 0.44 4.02
CA LYS A 41 -9.96 0.69 3.79
C LYS A 41 -10.84 -0.06 4.79
N SER A 42 -10.47 -1.29 5.15
CA SER A 42 -11.16 -2.08 6.15
C SER A 42 -11.00 -1.54 7.57
N MET A 43 -9.86 -0.91 7.88
CA MET A 43 -9.59 -0.34 9.20
C MET A 43 -10.25 1.02 9.43
N TRP A 44 -10.35 1.84 8.37
CA TRP A 44 -10.93 3.18 8.44
C TRP A 44 -12.13 3.33 7.49
N PRO A 45 -13.24 2.61 7.74
CA PRO A 45 -14.42 2.65 6.87
C PRO A 45 -15.06 4.03 6.82
N SER A 46 -14.97 4.84 7.88
CA SER A 46 -15.48 6.22 7.91
C SER A 46 -14.76 7.13 6.91
N VAL A 47 -13.44 6.98 6.77
CA VAL A 47 -12.63 7.69 5.77
C VAL A 47 -12.93 7.17 4.36
N ALA A 48 -13.26 5.88 4.23
CA ALA A 48 -13.67 5.30 2.95
C ALA A 48 -15.07 5.76 2.49
N ALA A 49 -15.97 6.05 3.43
CA ALA A 49 -17.34 6.47 3.16
C ALA A 49 -17.44 7.94 2.70
N SER A 50 -16.49 8.80 3.08
CA SER A 50 -16.46 10.21 2.66
C SER A 50 -15.97 10.41 1.22
N GLY A 51 -15.41 9.38 0.60
CA GLY A 51 -15.01 9.41 -0.80
C GLY A 51 -16.14 9.00 -1.74
N THR A 52 -16.31 9.73 -2.85
CA THR A 52 -17.03 9.22 -4.03
C THR A 52 -16.45 7.85 -4.42
N HIS A 53 -17.32 6.86 -4.58
CA HIS A 53 -16.97 5.46 -4.86
C HIS A 53 -15.85 5.36 -5.91
N GLY A 54 -14.71 4.76 -5.54
CA GLY A 54 -13.66 4.38 -6.49
C GLY A 54 -12.45 5.33 -6.61
N MET A 55 -12.46 6.52 -6.00
CA MET A 55 -11.28 7.38 -6.05
C MET A 55 -10.26 7.01 -4.96
N HIS A 56 -9.29 6.15 -5.31
CA HIS A 56 -8.09 5.87 -4.51
C HIS A 56 -7.47 7.15 -3.90
N ARG A 57 -7.47 8.23 -4.68
CA ARG A 57 -7.06 9.57 -4.26
C ARG A 57 -7.85 10.16 -3.11
N ALA A 58 -9.18 10.11 -3.20
CA ALA A 58 -10.03 10.63 -2.13
C ALA A 58 -9.74 9.91 -0.81
N PHE A 59 -9.52 8.60 -0.86
CA PHE A 59 -9.21 7.81 0.34
C PHE A 59 -7.89 8.20 1.00
N TYR A 60 -6.77 8.21 0.27
CA TYR A 60 -5.49 8.59 0.89
C TYR A 60 -5.42 10.07 1.27
N LYS A 61 -6.18 10.96 0.60
CA LYS A 61 -6.35 12.36 1.03
C LYS A 61 -7.18 12.46 2.31
N GLY A 62 -8.20 11.62 2.45
CA GLY A 62 -8.97 11.51 3.70
C GLY A 62 -8.10 11.07 4.88
N LEU A 63 -7.22 10.07 4.66
CA LEU A 63 -6.24 9.66 5.67
C LEU A 63 -5.25 10.78 6.00
N GLN A 64 -4.84 11.58 5.01
CA GLN A 64 -3.98 12.75 5.23
C GLN A 64 -4.62 13.86 6.07
N GLY A 65 -5.96 13.96 6.07
CA GLY A 65 -6.71 14.93 6.88
C GLY A 65 -7.16 14.39 8.24
N ALA A 66 -6.96 13.10 8.51
CA ALA A 66 -7.37 12.46 9.76
C ALA A 66 -6.20 12.45 10.76
N GLN A 67 -6.49 12.89 11.99
CA GLN A 67 -5.50 13.00 13.05
C GLN A 67 -4.83 11.64 13.32
N GLY A 68 -3.50 11.60 13.25
CA GLY A 68 -2.71 10.40 13.50
C GLY A 68 -2.57 9.44 12.31
N LEU A 69 -3.24 9.71 11.19
CA LEU A 69 -3.20 8.89 9.96
C LEU A 69 -2.43 9.54 8.80
N GLU A 70 -1.86 10.72 9.02
CA GLU A 70 -1.29 11.57 7.97
C GLU A 70 -0.12 10.89 7.26
N LYS A 71 0.70 10.19 8.06
CA LYS A 71 1.83 9.39 7.58
C LYS A 71 1.37 8.23 6.71
N ILE A 72 0.31 7.53 7.12
CA ILE A 72 -0.26 6.40 6.37
C ILE A 72 -0.81 6.90 5.04
N GLY A 73 -1.60 7.96 5.03
CA GLY A 73 -2.13 8.55 3.80
C GLY A 73 -1.02 8.98 2.84
N SER A 74 0.05 9.61 3.34
CA SER A 74 1.22 10.01 2.54
C SER A 74 1.99 8.83 1.95
N LYS A 75 2.17 7.75 2.71
CA LYS A 75 2.82 6.52 2.23
C LYS A 75 1.94 5.78 1.22
N LEU A 76 0.63 5.73 1.44
CA LEU A 76 -0.34 5.09 0.56
C LEU A 76 -0.43 5.82 -0.79
N GLU A 77 -0.34 7.15 -0.80
CA GLU A 77 -0.24 7.95 -2.04
C GLU A 77 1.02 7.58 -2.85
N LYS A 78 2.18 7.47 -2.19
CA LYS A 78 3.43 7.05 -2.85
C LYS A 78 3.32 5.63 -3.42
N LEU A 79 2.73 4.71 -2.67
CA LEU A 79 2.50 3.33 -3.10
C LEU A 79 1.52 3.26 -4.29
N HIS A 80 0.46 4.07 -4.27
CA HIS A 80 -0.45 4.23 -5.40
C HIS A 80 0.26 4.71 -6.65
N ASN A 81 1.15 5.70 -6.55
CA ASN A 81 1.89 6.23 -7.70
C ASN A 81 2.84 5.19 -8.33
N LEU A 82 3.45 4.31 -7.50
CA LEU A 82 4.21 3.17 -8.00
C LEU A 82 3.30 2.19 -8.74
N ARG A 83 2.12 1.88 -8.20
CA ARG A 83 1.12 1.04 -8.88
C ARG A 83 0.63 1.65 -10.19
N VAL A 84 0.37 2.95 -10.23
CA VAL A 84 -0.04 3.64 -11.48
C VAL A 84 1.05 3.51 -12.55
N THR A 85 2.32 3.68 -12.16
CA THR A 85 3.44 3.49 -13.07
C THR A 85 3.54 2.03 -13.54
N ALA A 86 3.37 1.08 -12.63
CA ALA A 86 3.39 -0.35 -12.94
C ALA A 86 2.28 -0.77 -13.93
N ASP A 87 1.06 -0.26 -13.75
CA ASP A 87 -0.11 -0.71 -14.52
C ASP A 87 -0.34 0.07 -15.81
N TYR A 88 0.00 1.36 -15.84
CA TYR A 88 -0.42 2.25 -16.94
C TYR A 88 0.73 2.88 -17.73
N HIS A 89 1.96 2.95 -17.18
CA HIS A 89 3.12 3.48 -17.90
C HIS A 89 3.96 2.33 -18.48
N LEU A 90 3.42 1.67 -19.51
CA LEU A 90 4.09 0.56 -20.21
C LEU A 90 5.22 1.04 -21.13
N ASP A 91 5.25 2.33 -21.45
CA ASP A 91 6.29 3.01 -22.22
C ASP A 91 7.60 3.23 -21.42
N ARG A 92 7.57 3.04 -20.10
CA ARG A 92 8.71 3.29 -19.19
C ARG A 92 9.09 2.01 -18.49
N SER A 93 10.37 1.65 -18.42
CA SER A 93 10.79 0.46 -17.67
C SER A 93 10.42 0.52 -16.18
N PHE A 94 10.03 -0.62 -15.63
CA PHE A 94 9.77 -0.81 -14.20
C PHE A 94 10.81 -1.76 -13.59
N PHE A 95 11.75 -1.21 -12.84
CA PHE A 95 12.92 -1.92 -12.35
C PHE A 95 12.69 -2.58 -10.97
N PRO A 96 13.50 -3.59 -10.60
CA PRO A 96 13.47 -4.22 -9.28
C PRO A 96 13.52 -3.23 -8.11
N ALA A 97 14.24 -2.11 -8.27
CA ALA A 97 14.33 -1.05 -7.26
C ALA A 97 12.97 -0.40 -6.95
N GLN A 98 12.08 -0.26 -7.95
CA GLN A 98 10.74 0.29 -7.76
C GLN A 98 9.84 -0.71 -7.02
N LEU A 99 9.98 -2.00 -7.30
CA LEU A 99 9.28 -3.04 -6.54
C LEU A 99 9.75 -3.08 -5.09
N LYS A 100 11.07 -3.06 -4.85
CA LYS A 100 11.63 -2.99 -3.50
C LYS A 100 11.09 -1.76 -2.74
N ARG A 101 11.00 -0.62 -3.43
CA ARG A 101 10.43 0.59 -2.84
C ARG A 101 8.96 0.43 -2.47
N ALA A 102 8.17 -0.26 -3.29
CA ALA A 102 6.77 -0.57 -2.98
C ALA A 102 6.67 -1.42 -1.72
N GLN A 103 7.51 -2.45 -1.59
CA GLN A 103 7.57 -3.30 -0.40
C GLN A 103 7.94 -2.49 0.86
N GLU A 104 9.00 -1.67 0.82
CA GLU A 104 9.40 -0.82 1.95
C GLU A 104 8.27 0.10 2.43
N LEU A 105 7.53 0.70 1.48
CA LEU A 105 6.38 1.54 1.81
C LEU A 105 5.25 0.73 2.45
N ALA A 106 4.95 -0.45 1.92
CA ALA A 106 3.92 -1.33 2.45
C ALA A 106 4.24 -1.82 3.87
N GLU A 107 5.46 -2.31 4.11
CA GLU A 107 5.92 -2.71 5.44
C GLU A 107 5.85 -1.54 6.42
N SER A 108 6.28 -0.34 5.98
CA SER A 108 6.22 0.86 6.80
C SER A 108 4.79 1.31 7.13
N ILE A 109 3.82 1.04 6.25
CA ILE A 109 2.39 1.29 6.53
C ILE A 109 1.87 0.29 7.57
N VAL A 110 2.25 -0.99 7.46
CA VAL A 110 1.84 -2.00 8.46
C VAL A 110 2.38 -1.68 9.85
N VAL A 111 3.64 -1.23 9.95
CA VAL A 111 4.20 -0.77 11.24
C VAL A 111 3.41 0.42 11.80
N ASP A 112 3.09 1.41 10.97
CA ASP A 112 2.28 2.55 11.42
C ASP A 112 0.88 2.11 11.89
N ILE A 113 0.24 1.19 11.17
CA ILE A 113 -1.05 0.58 11.53
C ILE A 113 -0.96 -0.06 12.93
N GLN A 114 0.05 -0.90 13.16
CA GLN A 114 0.23 -1.60 14.43
C GLN A 114 0.46 -0.61 15.59
N ASN A 115 1.22 0.45 15.36
CA ASN A 115 1.49 1.49 16.36
C ASN A 115 0.28 2.37 16.70
N ILE A 116 -0.75 2.37 15.84
CA ILE A 116 -2.02 3.04 16.14
C ILE A 116 -2.91 2.10 16.94
N GLY A 117 -3.02 0.83 16.53
CA GLY A 117 -3.84 -0.16 17.23
C GLY A 117 -3.41 -0.40 18.69
N THR A 118 -2.13 -0.23 19.02
CA THR A 118 -1.63 -0.33 20.40
C THR A 118 -1.90 0.91 21.26
N LYS A 119 -2.36 2.02 20.69
CA LYS A 119 -2.65 3.26 21.44
C LYS A 119 -4.07 3.31 22.01
N ASP A 120 -4.98 2.47 21.52
CA ASP A 120 -6.38 2.40 21.99
C ASP A 120 -6.56 1.44 23.20
N GLU A 121 -5.47 0.87 23.75
CA GLU A 121 -5.47 -0.04 24.91
C GLU A 121 -5.00 0.61 26.24
N ILE A 122 -5.03 1.93 26.39
CA ILE A 122 -4.67 2.63 27.65
C ILE A 122 -5.80 3.51 28.16
#